data_AF-A0A2U0S617-F1
#
_entry.id   AF-A0A2U0S617-F1
#
_cell.length_a   1.000
_cell.length_b   1.000
_cell.length_c   1.000
_cell.angle_alpha   90.00
_cell.angle_beta   90.00
_cell.angle_gamma   90.00
#
_symmetry.space_group_name_H-M   'P 1'
#
loop_
_entity.id
_entity.type
_entity.pdbx_description
1 polymer ?
#
loop_
_entity_poly.entity_id
_entity_poly.type
_entity_poly.pdbx_seq_one_letter_code
_entity_poly.pdbx_strand_id
1 'polypeptide(L)' 'KKADPTYLEPKAYMHVGFSRLRLDGSNMPTHKEIRDFAAQLANETSYNILDESPDSRVVLLSRLEKAIKLA' A
#
# COMPACT_ATOMS: atom_id res chain seq x y z
N LYS A 1 12.42 7.70 18.76
CA LYS A 1 11.59 6.61 18.19
C LYS A 1 11.88 6.51 16.69
N LYS A 2 12.10 5.30 16.15
CA LYS A 2 11.85 5.02 14.71
C LYS A 2 10.31 5.05 14.54
N ALA A 3 9.77 5.57 13.44
CA ALA A 3 8.36 5.96 13.33
C ALA A 3 7.33 4.88 13.77
N ASP A 4 6.19 5.32 14.31
CA ASP A 4 5.10 4.47 14.83
C ASP A 4 3.74 5.00 14.33
N PRO A 5 3.46 4.89 13.01
CA PRO A 5 2.32 5.56 12.39
C PRO A 5 1.01 4.82 12.62
N THR A 6 -0.12 5.55 12.59
CA THR A 6 -1.46 4.93 12.65
C THR A 6 -1.77 4.08 11.42
N TYR A 7 -1.28 4.51 10.25
CA TYR A 7 -1.56 3.88 8.96
C TYR A 7 -0.28 3.65 8.17
N LEU A 8 -0.27 2.57 7.40
CA LEU A 8 0.72 2.29 6.36
C LEU A 8 -0.02 1.99 5.06
N GLU A 9 0.48 2.52 3.95
CA GLU A 9 -0.12 2.33 2.63
C GLU A 9 0.92 1.79 1.63
N PRO A 10 1.09 0.45 1.56
CA PRO A 10 1.77 -0.15 0.42
C PRO A 10 1.01 0.19 -0.86
N LYS A 11 1.65 0.96 -1.74
CA LYS A 11 1.05 1.46 -2.99
C LYS A 11 1.97 1.19 -4.17
N ALA A 12 1.39 0.73 -5.27
CA ALA A 12 2.12 0.55 -6.50
C ALA A 12 2.66 1.88 -7.04
N TYR A 13 3.87 1.82 -7.60
CA TYR A 13 4.26 2.77 -8.64
C TYR A 13 3.24 2.73 -9.78
N MET A 14 2.90 3.88 -10.36
CA MET A 14 2.02 3.99 -11.53
C MET A 14 2.75 4.65 -12.71
N HIS A 15 2.71 4.03 -13.89
CA HIS A 15 3.42 4.51 -15.08
C HIS A 15 2.73 5.70 -15.77
N VAL A 16 2.81 6.87 -15.11
CA VAL A 16 2.16 8.13 -15.52
C VAL A 16 3.11 9.33 -15.44
N GLY A 17 2.83 10.38 -16.21
CA GLY A 17 3.60 11.63 -16.20
C GLY A 17 5.09 11.46 -16.52
N PHE A 18 5.94 12.22 -15.83
CA PHE A 18 7.40 12.21 -16.03
C PHE A 18 8.09 10.91 -15.59
N SER A 19 7.40 10.01 -14.89
CA SER A 19 7.99 8.70 -14.53
C SER A 19 8.31 7.86 -15.77
N ARG A 20 7.56 8.05 -16.86
CA ARG A 20 7.72 7.36 -18.15
C ARG A 20 9.06 7.64 -18.85
N LEU A 21 9.80 8.66 -18.39
CA LEU A 21 11.13 8.98 -18.92
C LEU A 21 12.25 8.16 -18.27
N ARG A 22 11.96 7.43 -17.18
CA ARG A 22 12.98 6.79 -16.32
C ARG A 22 12.62 5.37 -15.87
N LEU A 23 11.36 4.97 -15.98
CA LEU A 23 10.87 3.65 -15.59
C LEU A 23 9.94 3.11 -16.66
N ASP A 24 9.95 1.79 -16.83
CA ASP A 24 9.12 1.08 -17.78
C ASP A 24 7.74 0.75 -17.20
N GLY A 25 6.76 0.58 -18.09
CA GLY A 25 5.42 0.14 -17.71
C GLY A 25 5.40 -1.23 -17.02
N SER A 26 6.39 -2.09 -17.30
CA SER A 26 6.58 -3.37 -16.61
C SER A 26 7.01 -3.23 -15.16
N ASN A 27 7.55 -2.07 -14.75
CA ASN A 27 7.90 -1.82 -13.35
C ASN A 27 6.69 -1.52 -12.47
N MET A 28 5.49 -1.35 -13.05
CA MET A 28 4.25 -1.08 -12.33
C MET A 28 3.66 -2.41 -11.78
N PRO A 29 3.76 -2.68 -10.47
CA PRO A 29 3.27 -3.93 -9.90
C PRO A 29 1.75 -4.04 -10.03
N THR A 30 1.26 -5.26 -10.19
CA THR A 30 -0.17 -5.59 -10.14
C THR A 30 -0.72 -5.38 -8.73
N HIS A 31 -2.04 -5.20 -8.60
CA HIS A 31 -2.68 -5.11 -7.28
C HIS A 31 -2.44 -6.36 -6.43
N LYS A 32 -2.39 -7.54 -7.08
CA LYS A 32 -2.08 -8.81 -6.39
C LYS A 32 -0.69 -8.78 -5.76
N GLU A 33 0.33 -8.31 -6.48
CA GLU A 33 1.69 -8.20 -5.94
C GLU A 33 1.75 -7.22 -4.76
N ILE A 34 1.03 -6.10 -4.82
CA ILE A 34 0.95 -5.16 -3.68
C ILE A 34 0.25 -5.80 -2.49
N ARG A 35 -0.82 -6.57 -2.70
CA ARG A 35 -1.54 -7.29 -1.64
C ARG A 35 -0.67 -8.37 -0.99
N ASP A 36 0.05 -9.14 -1.78
CA ASP A 36 0.98 -10.16 -1.29
C ASP A 36 2.14 -9.54 -0.50
N PHE A 37 2.65 -8.39 -0.94
CA PHE A 37 3.64 -7.61 -0.21
C PHE A 37 3.07 -7.03 1.10
N ALA A 38 1.86 -6.48 1.06
CA ALA A 38 1.18 -5.93 2.23
C ALA A 38 0.92 -7.00 3.29
N ALA A 39 0.58 -8.24 2.89
CA ALA A 39 0.42 -9.36 3.82
C ALA A 39 1.74 -9.74 4.52
N GLN A 40 2.87 -9.72 3.79
CA GLN A 40 4.19 -9.93 4.41
C GLN A 40 4.54 -8.79 5.37
N LEU A 41 4.30 -7.54 4.96
CA LEU A 41 4.56 -6.37 5.80
C LEU A 41 3.70 -6.37 7.09
N ALA A 42 2.43 -6.75 6.98
CA ALA A 42 1.51 -6.90 8.10
C ALA A 42 2.07 -7.86 9.16
N ASN A 43 2.52 -9.04 8.72
CA ASN A 43 3.11 -10.07 9.58
C ASN A 43 4.36 -9.57 10.34
N GLU A 44 5.23 -8.84 9.66
CA GLU A 44 6.49 -8.33 10.24
C GLU A 44 6.31 -7.12 11.16
N THR A 45 5.19 -6.38 11.03
CA THR A 45 5.00 -5.09 11.72
C THR A 45 3.86 -5.08 12.75
N SER A 46 3.13 -6.20 12.87
CA SER A 46 1.92 -6.33 13.69
C SER A 46 0.81 -5.35 13.30
N TYR A 47 0.72 -5.02 12.01
CA TYR A 47 -0.42 -4.30 11.43
C TYR A 47 -1.38 -5.31 10.80
N ASN A 48 -2.64 -4.91 10.65
CA ASN A 48 -3.68 -5.68 9.97
C ASN A 48 -4.10 -4.96 8.67
N ILE A 49 -4.48 -5.72 7.65
CA ILE A 49 -5.11 -5.17 6.44
C ILE A 49 -6.54 -4.76 6.79
N LEU A 50 -6.87 -3.50 6.56
CA LEU A 50 -8.21 -2.95 6.81
C LEU A 50 -9.02 -2.74 5.55
N ASP A 51 -8.38 -2.35 4.45
CA ASP A 51 -9.06 -2.03 3.20
C ASP A 51 -8.08 -2.09 2.02
N GLU A 52 -8.60 -2.04 0.80
CA GLU A 52 -7.81 -1.95 -0.42
C GLU A 52 -8.55 -1.21 -1.54
N SER A 53 -7.80 -0.57 -2.44
CA SER A 53 -8.34 0.04 -3.65
C SER A 53 -7.61 -0.51 -4.87
N PRO A 54 -8.20 -1.47 -5.60
CA PRO A 54 -7.58 -2.10 -6.77
C PRO A 54 -7.23 -1.10 -7.89
N ASP A 55 -8.08 -0.10 -8.12
CA ASP A 55 -7.85 0.93 -9.15
C ASP A 55 -6.60 1.78 -8.86
N SER A 56 -6.35 2.03 -7.56
CA SER A 56 -5.16 2.76 -7.08
C SER A 56 -3.98 1.84 -6.74
N ARG A 57 -4.16 0.52 -6.85
CA ARG A 57 -3.20 -0.52 -6.47
C ARG A 57 -2.57 -0.26 -5.10
N VAL A 58 -3.41 -0.06 -4.10
CA VAL A 58 -3.01 0.30 -2.73
C VAL A 58 -3.75 -0.55 -1.71
N VAL A 59 -3.08 -0.88 -0.61
CA VAL A 59 -3.64 -1.57 0.55
C VAL A 59 -3.48 -0.70 1.79
N LEU A 60 -4.49 -0.65 2.63
CA LEU A 60 -4.46 0.08 3.90
C LEU A 60 -4.16 -0.89 5.04
N LEU A 61 -3.09 -0.60 5.78
CA LEU A 61 -2.69 -1.31 6.99
C LEU A 61 -2.89 -0.42 8.22
N SER A 62 -3.37 -0.99 9.32
CA SER A 62 -3.43 -0.32 10.63
C SER A 62 -3.38 -1.32 11.78
N ARG A 63 -3.04 -0.83 12.97
CA ARG A 63 -3.25 -1.57 14.23
C ARG A 63 -4.65 -1.39 14.81
N LEU A 64 -5.44 -0.47 14.25
CA LEU A 64 -6.85 -0.30 14.59
C LEU A 64 -7.68 -1.44 14.00
N GLU A 65 -8.84 -1.74 14.59
CA GLU A 65 -9.77 -2.73 14.01
C GLU A 65 -10.55 -2.18 12.81
N LYS A 66 -10.73 -0.85 12.74
CA LYS A 66 -11.44 -0.14 11.67
C LYS A 66 -10.75 1.19 11.38
N ALA A 67 -10.82 1.63 10.13
CA ALA A 67 -10.31 2.94 9.72
C ALA A 67 -11.09 4.07 10.41
N ILE A 68 -10.40 5.16 10.74
CA ILE A 68 -11.04 6.37 11.26
C ILE A 68 -11.84 6.99 10.11
N LYS A 69 -13.15 7.11 10.31
CA LYS A 69 -14.01 7.83 9.37
C LYS A 69 -13.91 9.32 9.65
N LEU A 70 -13.58 10.10 8.63
CA LEU A 70 -13.69 11.56 8.69
C LEU A 70 -15.15 11.94 8.38
N ALA A 71 -15.66 12.92 9.11
CA ALA A 71 -17.03 13.42 8.99
C ALA A 71 -17.26 14.18 7.68
#